data_AF-A0A0P7Y2R6-F1
#
_entry.id   AF-A0A0P7Y2R6-F1
#
_cell.length_a   1.000
_cell.length_b   1.000
_cell.length_c   1.000
_cell.angle_alpha   90.00
_cell.angle_beta   90.00
_cell.angle_gamma   90.00
#
_symmetry.space_group_name_H-M   'P 1'
#
loop_
_entity.id
_entity.type
_entity.pdbx_description
1 polymer ?
#
loop_
_entity_poly.entity_id
_entity_poly.type
_entity_poly.pdbx_seq_one_letter_code
_entity_poly.pdbx_strand_id
1 'polypeptide(L)'
;MTDEQTTPSAPPPASGPADSDRTYALVCYILQILSVVTGLTAIVAVILAYVRMTEAPEWIKNHYTYQIRTFWYGLAGMVIGVLTIWLLGLGLLIMLATGIWFIVRAVVGLIRLSEGRSHTDPRGFWV
;
A
#
# COMPACT_ATOMS: atom_id res chain seq x y z
N MET A 1 33.00 15.90 -46.67
CA MET A 1 32.44 14.81 -45.86
C MET A 1 32.70 15.20 -44.41
N THR A 2 31.70 15.81 -43.77
CA THR A 2 31.75 16.17 -42.35
C THR A 2 31.29 14.95 -41.58
N ASP A 3 32.19 14.38 -40.77
CA ASP A 3 31.89 13.23 -39.93
C ASP A 3 30.85 13.63 -38.87
N GLU A 4 29.63 13.11 -38.98
CA GLU A 4 28.65 13.17 -37.90
C GLU A 4 29.16 12.32 -36.72
N GLN A 5 29.75 13.00 -35.73
CA GLN A 5 29.97 12.41 -34.42
C GLN A 5 28.62 12.06 -33.79
N THR A 6 28.16 10.84 -34.06
CA THR A 6 27.08 10.18 -33.33
C THR A 6 27.57 9.96 -31.89
N THR A 7 27.26 10.94 -31.04
CA THR A 7 27.45 10.79 -29.59
C THR A 7 26.63 9.59 -29.14
N PRO A 8 27.23 8.54 -28.53
CA PRO A 8 26.45 7.43 -27.99
C PRO A 8 25.47 7.98 -26.97
N SER A 9 24.17 7.83 -27.22
CA SER A 9 23.13 8.17 -26.26
C SER A 9 23.39 7.36 -24.99
N ALA A 10 23.71 8.05 -23.90
CA ALA A 10 23.87 7.41 -22.61
C ALA A 10 22.61 6.58 -22.30
N PRO A 11 22.73 5.32 -21.83
CA PRO A 11 21.57 4.53 -21.45
C PRO A 11 20.75 5.32 -20.43
N PRO A 12 19.40 5.28 -20.51
CA PRO A 12 18.55 5.99 -19.55
C PRO A 12 18.98 5.65 -18.13
N PRO A 13 19.01 6.63 -17.20
CA PRO A 13 19.49 6.40 -15.85
C PRO A 13 18.74 5.20 -15.27
N ALA A 14 19.49 4.14 -14.91
CA ALA A 14 18.93 2.99 -14.23
C ALA A 14 18.20 3.51 -12.98
N SER A 15 16.95 3.09 -12.80
CA SER A 15 16.09 3.49 -11.68
C SER A 15 16.87 3.40 -10.37
N GLY A 16 17.01 4.52 -9.66
CA GLY A 16 17.80 4.57 -8.44
C GLY A 16 17.17 3.71 -7.32
N PRO A 17 17.89 3.48 -6.21
CA PRO A 17 17.33 2.78 -5.03
C PRO A 17 15.99 3.36 -4.57
N ALA A 18 15.82 4.68 -4.66
CA ALA A 18 14.58 5.38 -4.33
C ALA A 18 13.39 5.01 -5.24
N ASP A 19 13.62 4.76 -6.54
CA ASP A 19 12.57 4.35 -7.47
C ASP A 19 12.12 2.90 -7.19
N SER A 20 13.07 2.06 -6.80
CA SER A 20 12.80 0.67 -6.39
C SER A 20 11.95 0.64 -5.13
N ASP A 21 12.28 1.43 -4.10
CA ASP A 21 11.50 1.47 -2.85
C ASP A 21 10.09 2.01 -3.04
N ARG A 22 9.92 3.03 -3.91
CA ARG A 22 8.58 3.51 -4.29
C ARG A 22 7.78 2.40 -4.99
N THR A 23 8.43 1.61 -5.83
CA THR A 23 7.79 0.48 -6.54
C THR A 23 7.31 -0.58 -5.55
N TYR A 24 8.10 -0.96 -4.55
CA TYR A 24 7.68 -1.91 -3.52
C TYR A 24 6.51 -1.38 -2.68
N ALA A 25 6.54 -0.10 -2.29
CA ALA A 25 5.42 0.53 -1.59
C ALA A 25 4.15 0.56 -2.44
N LEU A 26 4.27 0.82 -3.75
CA LEU A 26 3.15 0.76 -4.70
C LEU A 26 2.58 -0.65 -4.81
N VAL A 27 3.44 -1.66 -4.95
CA VAL A 27 3.02 -3.07 -4.99
C VAL A 27 2.23 -3.44 -3.73
N CYS A 28 2.67 -2.98 -2.55
CA CYS A 28 1.93 -3.22 -1.30
C CYS A 28 0.51 -2.62 -1.32
N TYR A 29 0.31 -1.42 -1.89
CA TYR A 29 -1.04 -0.84 -2.05
C TYR A 29 -1.90 -1.63 -3.03
N ILE A 30 -1.34 -2.04 -4.18
CA ILE A 30 -2.06 -2.85 -5.17
C ILE A 30 -2.50 -4.18 -4.55
N LEU A 31 -1.60 -4.87 -3.85
CA LEU A 31 -1.90 -6.13 -3.19
C LEU A 31 -3.00 -5.99 -2.13
N GLN A 32 -3.04 -4.86 -1.41
CA GLN A 32 -4.12 -4.55 -0.47
C GLN A 32 -5.46 -4.33 -1.19
N ILE A 33 -5.49 -3.57 -2.28
CA ILE A 33 -6.73 -3.34 -3.04
C ILE A 33 -7.27 -4.68 -3.59
N LEU A 34 -6.40 -5.53 -4.15
CA LEU A 34 -6.76 -6.85 -4.64
C LEU A 34 -7.18 -7.82 -3.52
N SER A 35 -6.78 -7.56 -2.27
CA SER A 35 -7.10 -8.44 -1.14
C SER A 35 -8.55 -8.37 -0.72
N VAL A 36 -9.32 -7.36 -1.11
CA VAL A 36 -10.74 -7.33 -0.77
C VAL A 36 -11.52 -8.46 -1.46
N VAL A 37 -11.02 -8.94 -2.61
CA VAL A 37 -11.60 -10.08 -3.31
C VAL A 37 -11.03 -11.42 -2.81
N THR A 38 -9.72 -11.47 -2.53
CA THR A 38 -9.01 -12.73 -2.27
C THR A 38 -8.67 -13.00 -0.80
N GLY A 39 -8.59 -11.96 0.04
CA GLY A 39 -8.12 -11.95 1.42
C GLY A 39 -6.61 -12.19 1.57
N LEU A 40 -6.07 -13.19 0.87
CA LEU A 40 -4.71 -13.69 1.05
C LEU A 40 -3.63 -12.68 0.64
N THR A 41 -3.87 -11.87 -0.39
CA THR A 41 -2.87 -10.90 -0.86
C THR A 41 -2.60 -9.79 0.17
N ALA A 42 -3.48 -9.58 1.15
CA ALA A 42 -3.25 -8.65 2.26
C ALA A 42 -2.06 -9.10 3.13
N ILE A 43 -1.90 -10.42 3.31
CA ILE A 43 -0.83 -11.01 4.11
C ILE A 43 0.52 -10.81 3.40
N VAL A 44 0.55 -11.05 2.09
CA VAL A 44 1.75 -10.79 1.28
C VAL A 44 2.13 -9.31 1.33
N ALA A 45 1.15 -8.41 1.21
CA ALA A 45 1.37 -6.97 1.30
C ALA A 45 1.98 -6.55 2.64
N VAL A 46 1.45 -7.04 3.77
CA VAL A 46 1.95 -6.64 5.09
C VAL A 46 3.34 -7.20 5.38
N ILE A 47 3.63 -8.44 4.96
CA ILE A 47 4.97 -9.02 5.07
C ILE A 47 5.97 -8.20 4.28
N LEU A 48 5.65 -7.88 3.01
CA LEU A 48 6.53 -7.07 2.16
C LEU A 48 6.78 -5.68 2.78
N ALA A 49 5.74 -5.06 3.34
CA ALA A 49 5.86 -3.78 4.04
C ALA A 49 6.82 -3.85 5.23
N TYR A 50 6.71 -4.87 6.10
CA TYR A 50 7.64 -5.03 7.23
C TYR A 50 9.09 -5.26 6.78
N VAL A 51 9.29 -6.08 5.75
CA VAL A 51 10.64 -6.42 5.24
C VAL A 51 11.32 -5.20 4.60
N ARG A 52 10.59 -4.42 3.79
CA ARG A 52 11.18 -3.27 3.07
C ARG A 52 11.25 -2.00 3.93
N MET A 53 10.53 -1.92 5.04
CA MET A 53 10.50 -0.74 5.90
C MET A 53 11.85 -0.39 6.53
N THR A 54 12.70 -1.37 6.84
CA THR A 54 13.98 -1.11 7.54
C THR A 54 14.97 -0.33 6.67
N GLU A 55 14.99 -0.63 5.37
CA GLU A 55 15.95 -0.09 4.40
C GLU A 55 15.45 1.15 3.66
N ALA A 56 14.13 1.41 3.69
CA ALA A 56 13.53 2.47 2.90
C ALA A 56 13.82 3.89 3.46
N PRO A 57 13.80 4.94 2.62
CA PRO A 57 13.79 6.34 3.07
C PRO A 57 12.64 6.66 4.01
N GLU A 58 12.82 7.61 4.92
CA GLU A 58 11.84 7.94 5.98
C GLU A 58 10.43 8.24 5.43
N TRP A 59 10.35 8.96 4.31
CA TRP A 59 9.06 9.28 3.68
C TRP A 59 8.33 8.04 3.12
N ILE A 60 9.06 6.98 2.75
CA ILE A 60 8.49 5.68 2.34
C ILE A 60 8.14 4.82 3.56
N LYS A 61 8.96 4.84 4.62
CA LYS A 61 8.62 4.17 5.90
C LYS A 61 7.27 4.63 6.44
N ASN A 62 6.93 5.88 6.23
CA ASN A 62 5.64 6.44 6.56
C ASN A 62 4.48 5.72 5.81
N HIS A 63 4.63 5.45 4.51
CA HIS A 63 3.66 4.66 3.76
C HIS A 63 3.58 3.20 4.23
N TYR A 64 4.71 2.55 4.51
CA TYR A 64 4.70 1.18 5.07
C TYR A 64 3.99 1.13 6.42
N THR A 65 4.20 2.12 7.28
CA THR A 65 3.50 2.23 8.57
C THR A 65 1.98 2.31 8.36
N TYR A 66 1.54 3.16 7.43
CA TYR A 66 0.13 3.32 7.10
C TYR A 66 -0.49 2.06 6.50
N GLN A 67 0.24 1.34 5.65
CA GLN A 67 -0.16 0.05 5.08
C GLN A 67 -0.31 -1.04 6.15
N ILE A 68 0.68 -1.16 7.03
CA ILE A 68 0.67 -2.11 8.15
C ILE A 68 -0.52 -1.84 9.07
N ARG A 69 -0.79 -0.56 9.39
CA ARG A 69 -1.94 -0.18 10.21
C ARG A 69 -3.25 -0.53 9.53
N THR A 70 -3.38 -0.25 8.24
CA THR A 70 -4.57 -0.57 7.43
C THR A 70 -4.85 -2.08 7.46
N PHE A 71 -3.81 -2.92 7.33
CA PHE A 71 -3.91 -4.37 7.50
C PHE A 71 -4.51 -4.76 8.85
N TRP A 72 -3.95 -4.27 9.96
CA TRP A 72 -4.41 -4.67 11.29
C TRP A 72 -5.82 -4.19 11.64
N TYR A 73 -6.17 -2.97 11.24
CA TYR A 73 -7.54 -2.47 11.39
C TYR A 73 -8.53 -3.24 10.51
N GLY A 74 -8.16 -3.55 9.27
CA GLY A 74 -8.96 -4.38 8.37
C GLY A 74 -9.16 -5.79 8.92
N LEU A 75 -8.10 -6.42 9.42
CA LEU A 75 -8.16 -7.74 10.04
C LEU A 75 -9.07 -7.73 11.27
N ALA A 76 -8.93 -6.74 12.15
CA ALA A 76 -9.80 -6.58 13.31
C ALA A 76 -11.28 -6.40 12.90
N GLY A 77 -11.56 -5.54 11.92
CA GLY A 77 -12.92 -5.35 11.39
C GLY A 77 -13.51 -6.62 10.79
N MET A 78 -12.71 -7.40 10.04
CA MET A 78 -13.14 -8.68 9.48
C MET A 78 -13.41 -9.72 10.56
N VAL A 79 -12.57 -9.83 11.58
CA VAL A 79 -12.79 -10.72 12.73
C VAL A 79 -14.07 -10.34 13.47
N ILE A 80 -14.28 -9.06 13.76
CA ILE A 80 -15.51 -8.57 14.41
C ILE A 80 -16.73 -8.87 13.54
N GLY A 81 -16.64 -8.66 12.23
CA GLY A 81 -17.70 -8.98 11.28
C GLY A 81 -18.08 -10.46 11.29
N VAL A 82 -17.09 -11.36 11.25
CA VAL A 82 -17.34 -12.81 11.32
C VAL A 82 -17.97 -13.21 12.65
N LEU A 83 -17.50 -12.67 13.78
CA LEU A 83 -18.05 -12.99 15.10
C LEU A 83 -19.49 -12.50 15.28
N THR A 84 -19.86 -11.40 14.62
CA THR A 84 -21.18 -10.77 14.73
C THR A 84 -22.15 -11.17 13.62
N ILE A 85 -21.76 -12.10 12.74
CA ILE A 85 -22.60 -12.51 11.60
C ILE A 85 -23.93 -13.14 12.04
N TRP A 86 -23.94 -13.83 13.18
CA TRP A 86 -25.13 -14.45 13.78
C TRP A 86 -26.15 -13.43 14.29
N LEU A 87 -25.75 -12.16 14.46
CA LEU A 87 -26.60 -11.08 14.94
C LEU A 87 -27.40 -10.45 13.79
N LEU A 88 -28.37 -11.19 13.25
CA LEU A 88 -29.25 -10.75 12.15
C LEU A 88 -28.50 -10.25 10.90
N GLY A 89 -27.32 -10.80 10.62
CA GLY A 89 -26.49 -10.36 9.49
C GLY A 89 -25.74 -9.05 9.70
N LEU A 90 -25.70 -8.49 10.92
CA LEU A 90 -24.91 -7.31 11.26
C LEU A 90 -23.43 -7.46 10.86
N GLY A 91 -22.89 -8.67 11.00
CA GLY A 91 -21.54 -8.99 10.56
C GLY A 91 -21.27 -8.68 9.09
N LEU A 92 -22.22 -8.92 8.19
CA LEU A 92 -22.08 -8.60 6.76
C LEU A 92 -21.94 -7.09 6.54
N LEU A 93 -22.73 -6.27 7.27
CA LEU A 93 -22.64 -4.82 7.17
C LEU A 93 -21.27 -4.31 7.67
N ILE A 94 -20.76 -4.90 8.76
CA ILE A 94 -19.43 -4.57 9.30
C ILE A 94 -18.33 -4.98 8.32
N MET A 95 -18.41 -6.15 7.71
CA MET A 95 -17.44 -6.61 6.70
C MET A 95 -17.46 -5.71 5.46
N LEU A 96 -18.63 -5.31 4.97
CA LEU A 96 -18.76 -4.39 3.84
C LEU A 96 -18.19 -3.00 4.17
N ALA A 97 -18.55 -2.44 5.33
CA ALA A 97 -18.02 -1.16 5.79
C ALA A 97 -16.49 -1.21 5.94
N THR A 98 -15.97 -2.30 6.52
CA THR A 98 -14.53 -2.54 6.66
C THR A 98 -13.85 -2.62 5.29
N GLY A 99 -14.42 -3.36 4.33
CA GLY A 99 -13.90 -3.48 2.98
C GLY A 99 -13.85 -2.15 2.24
N ILE A 100 -14.92 -1.36 2.31
CA ILE A 100 -14.96 -0.01 1.70
C ILE A 100 -13.91 0.89 2.35
N TRP A 101 -13.85 0.93 3.69
CA TRP A 101 -12.87 1.72 4.42
C TRP A 101 -11.43 1.31 4.08
N PHE A 102 -11.16 0.01 3.95
CA PHE A 102 -9.86 -0.54 3.59
C PHE A 102 -9.42 -0.10 2.19
N ILE A 103 -10.32 -0.17 1.20
CA ILE A 103 -10.05 0.30 -0.18
C ILE A 103 -9.77 1.79 -0.19
N VAL A 104 -10.61 2.60 0.44
CA VAL A 104 -10.43 4.06 0.49
C VAL A 104 -9.08 4.41 1.11
N ARG A 105 -8.70 3.77 2.21
CA ARG A 105 -7.39 3.96 2.85
C ARG A 105 -6.26 3.62 1.90
N ALA A 106 -6.32 2.45 1.24
CA ALA A 106 -5.29 2.01 0.31
C ALA A 106 -5.16 2.94 -0.91
N VAL A 107 -6.27 3.37 -1.51
CA VAL A 107 -6.28 4.30 -2.66
C VAL A 107 -5.71 5.66 -2.28
N VAL A 108 -6.08 6.22 -1.13
CA VAL A 108 -5.53 7.52 -0.70
C VAL A 108 -4.05 7.42 -0.39
N GLY A 109 -3.60 6.33 0.24
CA GLY A 109 -2.18 6.07 0.44
C GLY A 109 -1.41 5.96 -0.89
N LEU A 110 -2.00 5.29 -1.89
CA LEU A 110 -1.43 5.15 -3.23
C LEU A 110 -1.33 6.50 -3.95
N ILE A 111 -2.36 7.35 -3.87
CA ILE A 111 -2.34 8.70 -4.45
C ILE A 111 -1.22 9.54 -3.81
N ARG A 112 -1.09 9.52 -2.48
CA ARG A 112 -0.01 10.29 -1.82
C ARG A 112 1.38 9.78 -2.21
N LEU A 113 1.53 8.46 -2.36
CA LEU A 113 2.78 7.85 -2.81
C LEU A 113 3.14 8.28 -4.25
N SER A 114 2.17 8.32 -5.16
CA SER A 114 2.38 8.71 -6.56
C SER A 114 2.74 10.20 -6.68
N GLU A 115 2.20 11.04 -5.79
CA GLU A 115 2.56 12.45 -5.66
C GLU A 115 3.89 12.68 -4.94
N GLY A 116 4.52 11.63 -4.40
CA GLY A 116 5.76 11.75 -3.62
C GLY A 116 5.61 12.48 -2.29
N ARG A 117 4.41 12.43 -1.70
CA ARG A 117 4.11 13.05 -0.41
C ARG A 117 3.98 12.00 0.68
N SER A 118 4.61 12.23 1.82
CA SER A 118 4.40 11.41 3.02
C SER A 118 2.98 11.54 3.56
N HIS A 119 2.48 10.51 4.22
CA HIS A 119 1.22 10.56 4.96
C HIS A 119 1.38 11.40 6.23
N THR A 120 0.49 12.37 6.43
CA THR A 120 0.53 13.32 7.55
C THR A 120 0.19 12.67 8.89
N ASP A 121 -0.67 11.64 8.88
CA ASP A 121 -0.97 10.80 10.05
C ASP A 121 -1.00 9.31 9.65
N PRO A 122 0.15 8.62 9.64
CA PRO A 122 0.22 7.21 9.27
C PRO A 122 -0.34 6.27 10.35
N ARG A 123 -0.62 6.76 11.57
CA ARG A 123 -1.09 5.94 12.70
C ARG A 123 -2.59 6.08 12.92
N GLY A 124 -3.16 7.18 12.43
CA GLY A 124 -4.56 7.50 12.46
C GLY A 124 -5.44 6.37 11.94
N PHE A 125 -6.63 6.31 12.52
CA PHE A 125 -7.71 5.46 12.03
C PHE A 125 -8.38 6.08 10.78
N TRP A 126 -8.27 7.39 10.60
CA TRP A 126 -8.77 8.12 9.43
C TRP A 126 -7.71 8.25 8.32
N VAL A 127 -8.14 8.82 7.19
CA VAL A 127 -7.46 8.92 5.90
C VAL A 127 -6.42 10.05 5.84
#